data_AF-A0A946E619-F1
#
_entry.id   AF-A0A946E619-F1
#
_cell.length_a   1.000
_cell.length_b   1.000
_cell.length_c   1.000
_cell.angle_alpha   90.00
_cell.angle_beta   90.00
_cell.angle_gamma   90.00
#
_symmetry.space_group_name_H-M   'P 1'
#
loop_
_entity.id
_entity.type
_entity.pdbx_description
1 polymer ?
#
loop_
_entity_poly.entity_id
_entity_poly.type
_entity_poly.pdbx_seq_one_letter_code
_entity_poly.pdbx_strand_id
1 'polypeptide(L)'
;MPRDNGLTRLEALWAPGCALLGVEYAIMGGAMTWVSERNLVAAISNAGGFGVLACGAMTPDLLSGEIEATKARTGKPFGVNLISMHPDLDALIDICADYGIGHVVLAGGLPTVASLGRIKATGARVLAFAPTLAFARRLARSGVDGVIVEGMEAGGHIGPVSTSILSQEILPCLDGTPVFVAGGIGRGQAIAGYLRMGAAGVQLGTRFVCATESVAHPNFKASLIRASARDAQPSVQLDPRFPVIPVRAITNKASRDFLDKQFDVIRRHDSGELGVKAAQLEIEHFWSGALRRAVVDGDIEHGSLMAGQSVGMVTAEQPTAEIIDTLVHEAVSSLAQHS
;
A
#
# COMPACT_ATOMS: atom_id res chain seq x y z
N MET A 1 25.05 -21.45 -20.83
CA MET A 1 24.64 -21.44 -19.41
C MET A 1 23.34 -20.65 -19.28
N PRO A 2 22.20 -21.26 -18.93
CA PRO A 2 20.89 -20.59 -18.95
C PRO A 2 20.61 -19.61 -17.79
N ARG A 3 21.39 -19.64 -16.70
CA ARG A 3 21.15 -18.80 -15.50
C ARG A 3 21.40 -17.30 -15.73
N ASP A 4 22.25 -16.93 -16.68
CA ASP A 4 22.65 -15.52 -16.91
C ASP A 4 21.56 -14.68 -17.61
N ASN A 5 20.70 -15.30 -18.42
CA ASN A 5 19.72 -14.56 -19.24
C ASN A 5 18.53 -14.04 -18.42
N GLY A 6 18.09 -14.79 -17.40
CA GLY A 6 16.94 -14.40 -16.57
C GLY A 6 17.21 -13.16 -15.71
N LEU A 7 18.39 -13.10 -15.08
CA LEU A 7 18.79 -11.98 -14.23
C LEU A 7 19.00 -10.72 -15.08
N THR A 8 19.77 -10.82 -16.17
CA THR A 8 19.99 -9.70 -17.10
C THR A 8 18.67 -9.12 -17.61
N ARG A 9 17.68 -9.98 -17.92
CA ARG A 9 16.34 -9.54 -18.32
C ARG A 9 15.58 -8.83 -17.21
N LEU A 10 15.62 -9.38 -15.99
CA LEU A 10 14.98 -8.75 -14.84
C LEU A 10 15.56 -7.34 -14.60
N GLU A 11 16.89 -7.24 -14.57
CA GLU A 11 17.64 -5.99 -14.43
C GLU A 11 17.25 -4.96 -15.49
N ALA A 12 17.15 -5.38 -16.75
CA ALA A 12 16.73 -4.49 -17.83
C ALA A 12 15.28 -4.00 -17.68
N LEU A 13 14.35 -4.88 -17.29
CA LEU A 13 12.92 -4.55 -17.25
C LEU A 13 12.58 -3.53 -16.16
N TRP A 14 13.16 -3.66 -14.97
CA TRP A 14 12.87 -2.75 -13.85
C TRP A 14 13.90 -1.62 -13.66
N ALA A 15 14.90 -1.50 -14.55
CA ALA A 15 15.91 -0.45 -14.48
C ALA A 15 15.33 0.96 -14.31
N PRO A 16 14.22 1.36 -14.97
CA PRO A 16 13.60 2.66 -14.74
C PRO A 16 13.10 2.84 -13.29
N GLY A 17 12.54 1.79 -12.68
CA GLY A 17 12.06 1.82 -11.30
C GLY A 17 13.21 1.86 -10.30
N CYS A 18 14.25 1.04 -10.50
CA CYS A 18 15.46 1.06 -9.68
C CYS A 18 16.15 2.43 -9.74
N ALA A 19 16.25 3.04 -10.93
CA ALA A 19 16.83 4.37 -11.12
C ALA A 19 16.03 5.49 -10.43
N LEU A 20 14.69 5.43 -10.50
CA LEU A 20 13.82 6.41 -9.84
C LEU A 20 13.92 6.33 -8.31
N LEU A 21 13.94 5.12 -7.75
CA LEU A 21 13.92 4.90 -6.30
C LEU A 21 15.32 4.90 -5.68
N GLY A 22 16.38 4.66 -6.47
CA GLY A 22 17.75 4.54 -5.98
C GLY A 22 18.03 3.21 -5.27
N VAL A 23 17.40 2.12 -5.73
CA VAL A 23 17.42 0.80 -5.07
C VAL A 23 17.91 -0.30 -6.01
N GLU A 24 18.21 -1.47 -5.44
CA GLU A 24 18.66 -2.64 -6.20
C GLU A 24 17.48 -3.36 -6.88
N TYR A 25 16.39 -3.51 -6.14
CA TYR A 25 15.18 -4.19 -6.56
C TYR A 25 14.01 -3.22 -6.57
N ALA A 26 13.32 -3.06 -7.71
CA ALA A 26 12.14 -2.19 -7.83
C ALA A 26 10.89 -2.79 -7.15
N ILE A 27 11.04 -3.15 -5.87
CA ILE A 27 10.04 -3.72 -4.98
C ILE A 27 9.82 -2.71 -3.86
N MET A 28 8.67 -2.03 -3.90
CA MET A 28 8.26 -1.10 -2.87
C MET A 28 7.52 -1.82 -1.73
N GLY A 29 7.81 -1.43 -0.50
CA GLY A 29 6.97 -1.72 0.65
C GLY A 29 5.74 -0.81 0.63
N GLY A 30 4.54 -1.38 0.71
CA GLY A 30 3.31 -0.60 0.84
C GLY A 30 3.31 0.21 2.14
N ALA A 31 2.77 1.42 2.09
CA ALA A 31 2.56 2.25 3.27
C ALA A 31 1.33 1.77 4.05
N MET A 32 1.54 0.91 5.03
CA MET A 32 0.50 0.28 5.83
C MET A 32 0.45 0.94 7.21
N THR A 33 -0.59 1.71 7.50
CA THR A 33 -0.77 2.37 8.81
C THR A 33 -0.65 1.35 9.95
N TRP A 34 0.12 1.69 10.98
CA TRP A 34 0.49 0.84 12.14
C TRP A 34 1.45 -0.33 11.86
N VAL A 35 1.80 -0.61 10.60
CA VAL A 35 2.71 -1.71 10.22
C VAL A 35 4.01 -1.18 9.62
N SER A 36 3.92 -0.25 8.66
CA SER A 36 5.08 0.33 7.98
C SER A 36 5.69 1.47 8.79
N GLU A 37 6.35 1.08 9.88
CA GLU A 37 7.16 1.95 10.74
C GLU A 37 8.66 1.70 10.54
N ARG A 38 9.50 2.41 11.30
CA ARG A 38 10.97 2.40 11.22
C ARG A 38 11.62 1.02 11.11
N ASN A 39 11.14 -0.03 11.79
CA ASN A 39 11.80 -1.34 11.74
C ASN A 39 11.53 -2.04 10.41
N LEU A 40 10.26 -2.15 10.00
CA LEU A 40 9.91 -2.77 8.72
C LEU A 40 10.45 -1.97 7.52
N VAL A 41 10.34 -0.64 7.56
CA VAL A 41 10.83 0.23 6.47
C VAL A 41 12.33 0.14 6.31
N ALA A 42 13.09 0.18 7.41
CA ALA A 42 14.53 -0.01 7.36
C ALA A 42 14.92 -1.40 6.87
N ALA A 43 14.19 -2.44 7.28
CA ALA A 43 14.43 -3.81 6.82
C ALA A 43 14.24 -3.97 5.31
N ILE A 44 13.14 -3.43 4.75
CA ILE A 44 12.87 -3.45 3.30
C ILE A 44 13.98 -2.72 2.54
N SER A 45 14.39 -1.55 3.04
CA SER A 45 15.43 -0.72 2.39
C SER A 45 16.82 -1.38 2.47
N ASN A 46 17.15 -2.00 3.60
CA ASN A 46 18.41 -2.73 3.78
C ASN A 46 18.48 -4.01 2.94
N ALA A 47 17.33 -4.64 2.65
CA ALA A 47 17.22 -5.79 1.78
C ALA A 47 17.22 -5.45 0.27
N GLY A 48 17.52 -4.20 -0.10
CA GLY A 48 17.64 -3.78 -1.50
C GLY A 48 16.33 -3.35 -2.16
N GLY A 49 15.20 -3.45 -1.46
CA GLY A 49 13.92 -2.87 -1.87
C GLY A 49 13.78 -1.40 -1.47
N PHE A 50 12.57 -0.86 -1.59
CA PHE A 50 12.26 0.52 -1.21
C PHE A 50 11.19 0.57 -0.11
N GLY A 51 11.60 0.85 1.13
CA GLY A 51 10.68 0.99 2.25
C GLY A 51 9.91 2.31 2.20
N VAL A 52 8.64 2.30 2.64
CA VAL A 52 7.80 3.51 2.70
C VAL A 52 7.13 3.63 4.07
N LEU A 53 7.46 4.67 4.83
CA LEU A 53 6.80 4.98 6.11
C LEU A 53 5.35 5.38 5.89
N ALA A 54 4.44 4.86 6.73
CA ALA A 54 3.03 5.21 6.68
C ALA A 54 2.68 6.35 7.65
N CYS A 55 2.50 7.57 7.14
CA CYS A 55 2.19 8.74 7.96
C CYS A 55 0.67 8.97 8.18
N GLY A 56 -0.21 8.13 7.63
CA GLY A 56 -1.64 8.43 7.55
C GLY A 56 -2.37 8.67 8.88
N ALA A 57 -1.80 8.24 10.02
CA ALA A 57 -2.34 8.48 11.37
C ALA A 57 -1.36 9.22 12.29
N MET A 58 -0.33 9.86 11.74
CA MET A 58 0.73 10.53 12.50
C MET A 58 0.56 12.05 12.50
N THR A 59 0.84 12.66 13.65
CA THR A 59 1.09 14.10 13.75
C THR A 59 2.50 14.44 13.26
N PRO A 60 2.84 15.72 13.00
CA PRO A 60 4.20 16.12 12.65
C PRO A 60 5.28 15.64 13.62
N ASP A 61 5.03 15.70 14.93
CA ASP A 61 5.98 15.23 15.96
C ASP A 61 6.22 13.72 15.87
N LEU A 62 5.16 12.93 15.64
CA LEU A 62 5.29 11.49 15.47
C LEU A 62 6.07 11.16 14.18
N LEU A 63 5.80 11.87 13.08
CA LEU A 63 6.53 11.68 11.84
C LEU A 63 8.03 12.01 12.00
N SER A 64 8.35 13.12 12.66
CA SER A 64 9.74 13.52 12.94
C SER A 64 10.50 12.41 13.68
N GLY A 65 9.92 11.89 14.77
CA GLY A 65 10.51 10.79 15.54
C GLY A 65 10.67 9.49 14.72
N GLU A 66 9.69 9.15 13.89
CA GLU A 66 9.76 7.96 13.02
C GLU A 66 10.82 8.08 11.92
N ILE A 67 10.97 9.26 11.30
CA ILE A 67 12.01 9.51 10.29
C ILE A 67 13.40 9.40 10.93
N GLU A 68 13.63 10.05 12.06
CA GLU A 68 14.91 10.00 12.76
C GLU A 68 15.28 8.56 13.13
N ALA A 69 14.32 7.82 13.70
CA ALA A 69 14.53 6.44 14.10
C ALA A 69 14.72 5.49 12.89
N THR A 70 14.15 5.81 11.73
CA THR A 70 14.38 5.06 10.47
C THR A 70 15.78 5.31 9.94
N LYS A 71 16.22 6.58 9.88
CA LYS A 71 17.59 6.95 9.46
C LYS A 71 18.67 6.35 10.35
N ALA A 72 18.39 6.17 11.64
CA ALA A 72 19.30 5.47 12.55
C ALA A 72 19.45 3.97 12.24
N ARG A 73 18.52 3.37 11.50
CA ARG A 73 18.48 1.92 11.16
C ARG A 73 18.91 1.61 9.73
N THR A 74 18.91 2.60 8.83
CA THR A 74 19.32 2.41 7.44
C THR A 74 19.96 3.66 6.85
N GLY A 75 21.03 3.44 6.10
CA GLY A 75 21.60 4.45 5.19
C GLY A 75 21.08 4.34 3.75
N LYS A 76 20.14 3.42 3.48
CA LYS A 76 19.55 3.20 2.15
C LYS A 76 18.34 4.13 1.95
N PRO A 77 17.97 4.45 0.69
CA PRO A 77 16.79 5.27 0.42
C PRO A 77 15.50 4.64 0.94
N PHE A 78 14.62 5.48 1.49
CA PHE A 78 13.25 5.14 1.84
C PHE A 78 12.35 6.35 1.58
N GLY A 79 11.05 6.12 1.47
CA GLY A 79 10.05 7.17 1.26
C GLY A 79 9.13 7.40 2.46
N VAL A 80 8.38 8.49 2.40
CA VAL A 80 7.29 8.79 3.35
C VAL A 80 5.97 8.89 2.59
N ASN A 81 4.96 8.15 3.00
CA ASN A 81 3.61 8.26 2.46
C ASN A 81 2.82 9.35 3.18
N LEU A 82 2.30 10.31 2.44
CA LEU A 82 1.43 11.38 2.94
C LEU A 82 0.03 11.29 2.33
N ILE A 83 -0.98 11.59 3.13
CA ILE A 83 -2.38 11.59 2.68
C ILE A 83 -2.76 13.00 2.24
N SER A 84 -3.18 13.16 0.98
CA SER A 84 -3.46 14.46 0.36
C SER A 84 -4.57 15.26 1.07
N MET A 85 -5.44 14.57 1.80
CA MET A 85 -6.54 15.14 2.59
C MET A 85 -6.22 15.26 4.09
N HIS A 86 -4.97 15.02 4.51
CA HIS A 86 -4.57 15.18 5.90
C HIS A 86 -4.67 16.66 6.32
N PRO A 87 -5.26 17.00 7.48
CA PRO A 87 -5.41 18.39 7.91
C PRO A 87 -4.06 19.11 8.06
N ASP A 88 -3.03 18.40 8.52
CA ASP A 88 -1.68 18.94 8.73
C ASP A 88 -0.71 18.67 7.57
N LEU A 89 -1.21 18.43 6.34
CA LEU A 89 -0.36 18.03 5.21
C LEU A 89 0.86 18.94 4.99
N ASP A 90 0.67 20.26 5.07
CA ASP A 90 1.77 21.21 4.85
C ASP A 90 2.88 21.06 5.91
N ALA A 91 2.51 20.88 7.18
CA ALA A 91 3.47 20.64 8.26
C ALA A 91 4.20 19.30 8.08
N LEU A 92 3.50 18.26 7.62
CA LEU A 92 4.12 16.97 7.32
C LEU A 92 5.11 17.05 6.14
N ILE A 93 4.80 17.86 5.12
CA ILE A 93 5.73 18.14 4.01
C ILE A 93 6.99 18.86 4.53
N ASP A 94 6.82 19.83 5.42
CA ASP A 94 7.95 20.57 6.01
C ASP A 94 8.85 19.65 6.82
N ILE A 95 8.29 18.74 7.63
CA ILE A 95 9.08 17.71 8.33
C ILE A 95 9.86 16.85 7.34
N CYS A 96 9.24 16.38 6.26
CA CYS A 96 9.95 15.64 5.22
C CYS A 96 11.10 16.46 4.61
N ALA A 97 10.91 17.77 4.41
CA ALA A 97 11.91 18.68 3.88
C ALA A 97 13.10 18.87 4.84
N ASP A 98 12.81 19.13 6.11
CA ASP A 98 13.82 19.36 7.16
C ASP A 98 14.75 18.16 7.35
N TYR A 99 14.18 16.96 7.27
CA TYR A 99 14.97 15.73 7.30
C TYR A 99 15.57 15.35 5.94
N GLY A 100 15.31 16.08 4.86
CA GLY A 100 15.83 15.77 3.53
C GLY A 100 15.37 14.41 3.01
N ILE A 101 14.09 14.08 3.16
CA ILE A 101 13.48 12.88 2.58
C ILE A 101 13.46 13.00 1.05
N GLY A 102 14.10 12.05 0.37
CA GLY A 102 14.26 12.07 -1.09
C GLY A 102 13.01 11.67 -1.88
N HIS A 103 12.01 11.07 -1.22
CA HIS A 103 10.84 10.50 -1.89
C HIS A 103 9.58 10.64 -1.05
N VAL A 104 8.52 11.20 -1.65
CA VAL A 104 7.19 11.31 -1.04
C VAL A 104 6.18 10.53 -1.88
N VAL A 105 5.38 9.69 -1.22
CA VAL A 105 4.33 8.90 -1.86
C VAL A 105 2.97 9.48 -1.47
N LEU A 106 2.22 10.03 -2.41
CA LEU A 106 0.93 10.66 -2.16
C LEU A 106 -0.23 9.69 -2.38
N ALA A 107 -1.11 9.59 -1.38
CA ALA A 107 -2.36 8.83 -1.46
C ALA A 107 -3.57 9.73 -1.10
N GLY A 108 -4.78 9.19 -1.16
CA GLY A 108 -6.00 9.90 -0.76
C GLY A 108 -6.51 10.93 -1.77
N GLY A 109 -6.25 10.72 -3.06
CA GLY A 109 -6.79 11.57 -4.15
C GLY A 109 -5.70 12.34 -4.91
N LEU A 110 -6.14 13.34 -5.68
CA LEU A 110 -5.22 14.21 -6.43
C LEU A 110 -4.60 15.24 -5.48
N PRO A 111 -3.27 15.40 -5.46
CA PRO A 111 -2.66 16.49 -4.73
C PRO A 111 -3.02 17.84 -5.35
N THR A 112 -3.00 18.89 -4.52
CA THR A 112 -3.16 20.25 -5.03
C THR A 112 -1.88 20.69 -5.74
N VAL A 113 -1.99 21.69 -6.63
CA VAL A 113 -0.81 22.27 -7.28
C VAL A 113 0.16 22.83 -6.24
N ALA A 114 -0.36 23.41 -5.15
CA ALA A 114 0.43 23.95 -4.07
C ALA A 114 1.21 22.87 -3.32
N SER A 115 0.56 21.79 -2.89
CA SER A 115 1.23 20.72 -2.14
C SER A 115 2.26 19.97 -3.00
N LEU A 116 1.93 19.67 -4.26
CA LEU A 116 2.87 19.07 -5.20
C LEU A 116 4.07 19.98 -5.47
N GLY A 117 3.84 21.27 -5.69
CA GLY A 117 4.90 22.26 -5.88
C GLY A 117 5.82 22.37 -4.66
N ARG A 118 5.24 22.39 -3.46
CA ARG A 118 5.99 22.45 -2.19
C ARG A 118 6.90 21.24 -2.01
N ILE A 119 6.40 20.02 -2.25
CA ILE A 119 7.20 18.80 -2.15
C ILE A 119 8.33 18.82 -3.18
N LYS A 120 8.04 19.16 -4.44
CA LYS A 120 9.08 19.17 -5.48
C LYS A 120 10.16 20.23 -5.24
N ALA A 121 9.82 21.34 -4.59
CA ALA A 121 10.78 22.38 -4.23
C ALA A 121 11.84 21.91 -3.22
N THR A 122 11.58 20.82 -2.46
CA THR A 122 12.57 20.21 -1.57
C THR A 122 13.61 19.36 -2.32
N GLY A 123 13.38 19.08 -3.61
CA GLY A 123 14.16 18.14 -4.40
C GLY A 123 13.68 16.69 -4.29
N ALA A 124 12.63 16.41 -3.52
CA ALA A 124 12.06 15.08 -3.40
C ALA A 124 11.38 14.63 -4.70
N ARG A 125 11.53 13.34 -5.02
CA ARG A 125 10.74 12.64 -6.05
C ARG A 125 9.34 12.37 -5.52
N VAL A 126 8.33 12.53 -6.36
CA VAL A 126 6.94 12.34 -5.97
C VAL A 126 6.34 11.15 -6.72
N LEU A 127 5.84 10.18 -5.97
CA LEU A 127 5.00 9.11 -6.50
C LEU A 127 3.56 9.32 -6.02
N ALA A 128 2.56 8.92 -6.80
CA ALA A 128 1.16 9.05 -6.39
C ALA A 128 0.30 7.87 -6.84
N PHE A 129 -0.68 7.51 -5.99
CA PHE A 129 -1.65 6.46 -6.32
C PHE A 129 -2.67 6.93 -7.37
N ALA A 130 -2.89 6.11 -8.40
CA ALA A 130 -3.87 6.34 -9.45
C ALA A 130 -4.87 5.17 -9.51
N PRO A 131 -6.13 5.35 -9.10
CA PRO A 131 -7.14 4.30 -9.16
C PRO A 131 -7.75 4.11 -10.56
N THR A 132 -7.49 5.02 -11.50
CA THR A 132 -8.02 4.99 -12.87
C THR A 132 -7.04 5.60 -13.86
N LEU A 133 -7.20 5.30 -15.17
CA LEU A 133 -6.43 5.93 -16.23
C LEU A 133 -6.55 7.46 -16.25
N ALA A 134 -7.73 8.01 -15.96
CA ALA A 134 -7.94 9.44 -15.91
C ALA A 134 -7.11 10.11 -14.80
N PHE A 135 -7.02 9.47 -13.63
CA PHE A 135 -6.15 9.93 -12.54
C PHE A 135 -4.68 9.80 -12.94
N ALA A 136 -4.27 8.66 -13.49
CA ALA A 136 -2.90 8.41 -13.89
C ALA A 136 -2.39 9.46 -14.90
N ARG A 137 -3.16 9.75 -15.95
CA ARG A 137 -2.84 10.80 -16.94
C ARG A 137 -2.80 12.20 -16.32
N ARG A 138 -3.66 12.49 -15.35
CA ARG A 138 -3.66 13.79 -14.67
C ARG A 138 -2.44 13.95 -13.78
N LEU A 139 -2.06 12.91 -13.05
CA LEU A 139 -0.85 12.90 -12.21
C LEU A 139 0.41 13.06 -13.06
N ALA A 140 0.55 12.29 -14.15
CA ALA A 140 1.67 12.40 -15.08
C ALA A 140 1.80 13.83 -15.65
N ARG A 141 0.69 14.43 -16.11
CA ARG A 141 0.68 15.83 -16.58
C ARG A 141 0.98 16.86 -15.49
N SER A 142 0.68 16.54 -14.22
CA SER A 142 1.03 17.39 -13.08
C SER A 142 2.51 17.27 -12.71
N GLY A 143 3.24 16.31 -13.30
CA GLY A 143 4.67 16.15 -13.15
C GLY A 143 5.09 15.33 -11.93
N VAL A 144 4.30 14.34 -11.51
CA VAL A 144 4.81 13.32 -10.57
C VAL A 144 5.92 12.51 -11.26
N ASP A 145 6.90 12.04 -10.49
CA ASP A 145 8.01 11.24 -10.99
C ASP A 145 7.65 9.76 -11.17
N GLY A 146 6.56 9.29 -10.56
CA GLY A 146 6.03 7.94 -10.74
C GLY A 146 4.57 7.80 -10.34
N VAL A 147 3.92 6.74 -10.81
CA VAL A 147 2.53 6.41 -10.50
C VAL A 147 2.43 5.02 -9.91
N ILE A 148 1.62 4.86 -8.87
CA ILE A 148 1.29 3.55 -8.29
C ILE A 148 -0.14 3.20 -8.71
N VAL A 149 -0.32 2.07 -9.37
CA VAL A 149 -1.64 1.55 -9.75
C VAL A 149 -1.99 0.38 -8.84
N GLU A 150 -3.10 0.49 -8.12
CA GLU A 150 -3.50 -0.47 -7.10
C GLU A 150 -4.82 -1.12 -7.46
N GLY A 151 -4.81 -2.44 -7.69
CA GLY A 151 -6.02 -3.19 -7.97
C GLY A 151 -6.80 -3.61 -6.73
N MET A 152 -8.05 -3.99 -6.95
CA MET A 152 -9.02 -4.33 -5.90
C MET A 152 -8.62 -5.53 -5.03
N GLU A 153 -7.59 -6.29 -5.41
CA GLU A 153 -7.04 -7.40 -4.63
C GLU A 153 -6.12 -6.92 -3.50
N ALA A 154 -5.74 -5.64 -3.47
CA ALA A 154 -4.98 -5.04 -2.38
C ALA A 154 -5.74 -5.07 -1.04
N GLY A 155 -5.00 -4.90 0.07
CA GLY A 155 -5.59 -4.76 1.41
C GLY A 155 -5.84 -3.31 1.75
N GLY A 156 -6.78 -3.04 2.65
CA GLY A 156 -7.13 -1.66 3.01
C GLY A 156 -8.12 -1.04 2.02
N HIS A 157 -8.07 0.28 1.85
CA HIS A 157 -8.98 0.99 0.95
C HIS A 157 -8.72 0.61 -0.51
N ILE A 158 -9.77 0.24 -1.25
CA ILE A 158 -9.62 -0.27 -2.61
C ILE A 158 -10.60 0.36 -3.61
N GLY A 159 -10.16 0.44 -4.87
CA GLY A 159 -11.03 0.64 -6.02
C GLY A 159 -11.72 -0.65 -6.47
N PRO A 160 -12.61 -0.58 -7.49
CA PRO A 160 -13.40 -1.73 -7.93
C PRO A 160 -12.76 -2.57 -9.04
N VAL A 161 -11.61 -2.17 -9.58
CA VAL A 161 -11.00 -2.79 -10.77
C VAL A 161 -9.84 -3.69 -10.36
N SER A 162 -9.73 -4.88 -10.97
CA SER A 162 -8.63 -5.82 -10.72
C SER A 162 -7.28 -5.28 -11.17
N THR A 163 -6.21 -5.73 -10.51
CA THR A 163 -4.84 -5.34 -10.81
C THR A 163 -4.49 -5.64 -12.27
N SER A 164 -4.94 -6.79 -12.80
CA SER A 164 -4.67 -7.20 -14.18
C SER A 164 -5.37 -6.32 -15.21
N ILE A 165 -6.59 -5.84 -14.93
CA ILE A 165 -7.35 -4.97 -15.84
C ILE A 165 -6.80 -3.54 -15.76
N LEU A 166 -6.54 -3.00 -14.57
CA LEU A 166 -5.91 -1.68 -14.41
C LEU A 166 -4.55 -1.62 -15.09
N SER A 167 -3.74 -2.67 -14.96
CA SER A 167 -2.41 -2.72 -15.59
C SER A 167 -2.51 -2.68 -17.11
N GLN A 168 -3.45 -3.42 -17.71
CA GLN A 168 -3.67 -3.39 -19.16
C GLN A 168 -4.18 -2.02 -19.65
N GLU A 169 -5.04 -1.37 -18.86
CA GLU A 169 -5.60 -0.06 -19.22
C GLU A 169 -4.56 1.07 -19.10
N ILE A 170 -3.72 1.04 -18.06
CA ILE A 170 -2.88 2.18 -17.69
C ILE A 170 -1.46 2.09 -18.26
N LEU A 171 -0.81 0.92 -18.20
CA LEU A 171 0.61 0.79 -18.59
C LEU A 171 0.89 1.27 -20.02
N PRO A 172 0.06 0.96 -21.04
CA PRO A 172 0.32 1.40 -22.42
C PRO A 172 0.09 2.91 -22.65
N CYS A 173 -0.42 3.63 -21.65
CA CYS A 173 -0.93 5.00 -21.81
C CYS A 173 -0.12 6.07 -21.08
N LEU A 174 0.90 5.71 -20.29
CA LEU A 174 1.72 6.65 -19.53
C LEU A 174 3.13 6.74 -20.14
N ASP A 175 3.24 7.49 -21.23
CA ASP A 175 4.48 7.66 -21.99
C ASP A 175 5.65 8.11 -21.09
N GLY A 176 6.56 7.19 -20.79
CA GLY A 176 7.80 7.44 -20.06
C GLY A 176 7.65 7.69 -18.55
N THR A 177 6.44 7.72 -17.99
CA THR A 177 6.25 7.85 -16.53
C THR A 177 6.34 6.46 -15.87
N PRO A 178 7.30 6.19 -14.97
CA PRO A 178 7.42 4.91 -14.28
C PRO A 178 6.13 4.53 -13.53
N VAL A 179 5.66 3.30 -13.74
CA VAL A 179 4.46 2.75 -13.08
C VAL A 179 4.81 1.59 -12.18
N PHE A 180 4.39 1.66 -10.92
CA PHE A 180 4.50 0.56 -9.96
C PHE A 180 3.13 -0.12 -9.80
N VAL A 181 3.09 -1.43 -10.01
CA VAL A 181 1.84 -2.20 -9.89
C VAL A 181 1.69 -2.74 -8.47
N ALA A 182 0.51 -2.56 -7.89
CA ALA A 182 0.16 -2.98 -6.53
C ALA A 182 -1.16 -3.77 -6.52
N GLY A 183 -1.31 -4.67 -5.54
CA GLY A 183 -2.51 -5.49 -5.36
C GLY A 183 -2.35 -6.92 -5.86
N GLY A 184 -2.65 -7.91 -5.01
CA GLY A 184 -2.61 -9.33 -5.37
C GLY A 184 -1.22 -9.95 -5.64
N ILE A 185 -0.13 -9.17 -5.57
CA ILE A 185 1.23 -9.66 -5.82
C ILE A 185 1.77 -10.35 -4.56
N GLY A 186 2.14 -11.62 -4.70
CA GLY A 186 2.81 -12.40 -3.64
C GLY A 186 3.82 -13.44 -4.15
N ARG A 187 4.11 -13.45 -5.46
CA ARG A 187 5.08 -14.35 -6.12
C ARG A 187 5.84 -13.64 -7.21
N GLY A 188 7.07 -14.06 -7.48
CA GLY A 188 7.96 -13.47 -8.48
C GLY A 188 7.48 -13.60 -9.93
N GLN A 189 6.70 -14.64 -10.27
CA GLN A 189 6.13 -14.78 -11.61
C GLN A 189 5.16 -13.62 -11.94
N ALA A 190 4.39 -13.15 -10.94
CA ALA A 190 3.50 -12.00 -11.11
C ALA A 190 4.31 -10.72 -11.34
N ILE A 191 5.43 -10.55 -10.61
CA ILE A 191 6.37 -9.43 -10.81
C ILE A 191 6.89 -9.45 -12.25
N ALA A 192 7.44 -10.57 -12.71
CA ALA A 192 7.93 -10.74 -14.07
C ALA A 192 6.84 -10.44 -15.13
N GLY A 193 5.60 -10.88 -14.89
CA GLY A 193 4.46 -10.59 -15.76
C GLY A 193 4.19 -9.10 -15.91
N TYR A 194 4.06 -8.36 -14.81
CA TYR A 194 3.80 -6.91 -14.85
C TYR A 194 4.98 -6.12 -15.42
N LEU A 195 6.21 -6.52 -15.11
CA LEU A 195 7.41 -5.91 -15.70
C LEU A 195 7.41 -6.07 -17.24
N ARG A 196 7.05 -7.25 -17.76
CA ARG A 196 6.90 -7.46 -19.21
C ARG A 196 5.76 -6.66 -19.85
N MET A 197 4.74 -6.27 -19.07
CA MET A 197 3.67 -5.36 -19.51
C MET A 197 4.09 -3.89 -19.49
N GLY A 198 5.31 -3.56 -19.04
CA GLY A 198 5.84 -2.20 -18.98
C GLY A 198 5.79 -1.54 -17.60
N ALA A 199 5.49 -2.29 -16.54
CA ALA A 199 5.66 -1.77 -15.18
C ALA A 199 7.15 -1.50 -14.90
N ALA A 200 7.44 -0.43 -14.17
CA ALA A 200 8.78 -0.10 -13.71
C ALA A 200 9.17 -0.86 -12.43
N GLY A 201 8.17 -1.39 -11.72
CA GLY A 201 8.34 -2.13 -10.48
C GLY A 201 7.00 -2.56 -9.90
N VAL A 202 7.04 -3.03 -8.66
CA VAL A 202 5.84 -3.49 -7.93
C VAL A 202 5.81 -2.94 -6.52
N GLN A 203 4.63 -2.91 -5.91
CA GLN A 203 4.45 -2.62 -4.48
C GLN A 203 3.73 -3.79 -3.80
N LEU A 204 4.27 -4.24 -2.67
CA LEU A 204 3.68 -5.30 -1.85
C LEU A 204 3.33 -4.78 -0.46
N GLY A 205 2.15 -5.16 0.04
CA GLY A 205 1.72 -4.89 1.41
C GLY A 205 1.67 -6.16 2.24
N THR A 206 0.61 -6.96 2.04
CA THR A 206 0.28 -8.17 2.81
C THR A 206 1.45 -9.10 3.09
N ARG A 207 2.36 -9.30 2.12
CA ARG A 207 3.51 -10.19 2.27
C ARG A 207 4.49 -9.72 3.35
N PHE A 208 4.69 -8.40 3.47
CA PHE A 208 5.60 -7.80 4.46
C PHE A 208 4.99 -7.69 5.85
N VAL A 209 3.68 -7.85 6.02
CA VAL A 209 3.04 -7.84 7.36
C VAL A 209 3.60 -8.96 8.24
N CYS A 210 3.84 -10.13 7.66
CA CYS A 210 4.45 -11.27 8.35
C CYS A 210 5.98 -11.32 8.20
N ALA A 211 6.61 -10.20 7.86
CA ALA A 211 8.06 -10.12 7.98
C ALA A 211 8.46 -10.24 9.47
N THR A 212 9.61 -10.84 9.78
CA THR A 212 10.11 -10.95 11.16
C THR A 212 10.29 -9.56 11.78
N GLU A 213 10.71 -8.58 10.99
CA GLU A 213 10.94 -7.19 11.41
C GLU A 213 9.66 -6.36 11.58
N SER A 214 8.51 -6.86 11.08
CA SER A 214 7.21 -6.22 11.28
C SER A 214 6.81 -6.27 12.75
N VAL A 215 6.44 -5.11 13.30
CA VAL A 215 5.97 -4.95 14.69
C VAL A 215 4.51 -5.36 14.90
N ALA A 216 3.82 -5.79 13.84
CA ALA A 216 2.43 -6.18 13.94
C ALA A 216 2.24 -7.32 14.95
N HIS A 217 1.18 -7.23 15.75
CA HIS A 217 0.93 -8.15 16.85
C HIS A 217 0.94 -9.62 16.39
N PRO A 218 1.52 -10.57 17.15
CA PRO A 218 1.60 -11.98 16.75
C PRO A 218 0.24 -12.59 16.36
N ASN A 219 -0.84 -12.27 17.09
CA ASN A 219 -2.20 -12.71 16.73
C ASN A 219 -2.62 -12.25 15.33
N PHE A 220 -2.27 -11.02 14.96
CA PHE A 220 -2.57 -10.45 13.65
C PHE A 220 -1.81 -11.19 12.56
N LYS A 221 -0.49 -11.35 12.70
CA LYS A 221 0.34 -12.15 11.77
C LYS A 221 -0.17 -13.58 11.64
N ALA A 222 -0.52 -14.22 12.76
CA ALA A 222 -1.06 -15.57 12.77
C ALA A 222 -2.43 -15.69 12.07
N SER A 223 -3.27 -14.64 12.12
CA SER A 223 -4.51 -14.62 11.33
C SER A 223 -4.25 -14.55 9.82
N LEU A 224 -3.23 -13.80 9.39
CA LEU A 224 -2.83 -13.75 7.97
C LEU A 224 -2.30 -15.11 7.52
N ILE A 225 -1.44 -15.76 8.32
CA ILE A 225 -0.85 -17.06 7.98
C ILE A 225 -1.92 -18.16 7.84
N ARG A 226 -3.00 -18.09 8.62
CA ARG A 226 -4.11 -19.06 8.53
C ARG A 226 -5.11 -18.74 7.42
N ALA A 227 -5.10 -17.52 6.88
CA ALA A 227 -6.08 -17.07 5.91
C ALA A 227 -5.75 -17.53 4.49
N SER A 228 -6.79 -17.69 3.69
CA SER A 228 -6.72 -17.93 2.26
C SER A 228 -7.21 -16.71 1.49
N ALA A 229 -6.98 -16.67 0.17
CA ALA A 229 -7.36 -15.53 -0.67
C ALA A 229 -8.86 -15.17 -0.60
N ARG A 230 -9.73 -16.17 -0.37
CA ARG A 230 -11.18 -15.98 -0.25
C ARG A 230 -11.62 -15.36 1.07
N ASP A 231 -10.77 -15.37 2.09
CA ASP A 231 -11.12 -14.83 3.41
C ASP A 231 -10.97 -13.31 3.45
N ALA A 232 -10.11 -12.75 2.58
CA ALA A 232 -9.94 -11.32 2.39
C ALA A 232 -11.03 -10.74 1.47
N GLN A 233 -12.06 -10.09 2.04
CA GLN A 233 -13.23 -9.57 1.33
C GLN A 233 -13.38 -8.04 1.50
N PRO A 234 -13.97 -7.33 0.52
CA PRO A 234 -14.32 -5.94 0.69
C PRO A 234 -15.48 -5.77 1.68
N SER A 235 -15.46 -4.69 2.45
CA SER A 235 -16.63 -4.22 3.19
C SER A 235 -17.79 -3.93 2.23
N VAL A 236 -19.00 -4.26 2.64
CA VAL A 236 -20.22 -4.07 1.84
C VAL A 236 -20.97 -2.83 2.31
N GLN A 237 -21.47 -2.06 1.34
CA GLN A 237 -22.45 -1.00 1.56
C GLN A 237 -23.86 -1.57 1.36
N LEU A 238 -24.75 -1.43 2.34
CA LEU A 238 -26.13 -1.92 2.24
C LEU A 238 -27.11 -0.92 1.61
N ASP A 239 -26.89 0.38 1.79
CA ASP A 239 -27.80 1.43 1.34
C ASP A 239 -27.04 2.61 0.72
N PRO A 240 -27.39 3.06 -0.51
CA PRO A 240 -26.75 4.22 -1.15
C PRO A 240 -26.93 5.55 -0.41
N ARG A 241 -27.89 5.67 0.51
CA ARG A 241 -28.04 6.86 1.38
C ARG A 241 -26.91 6.98 2.39
N PHE A 242 -26.20 5.88 2.68
CA PHE A 242 -25.11 5.83 3.64
C PHE A 242 -23.85 5.25 3.00
N PRO A 243 -23.07 6.06 2.26
CA PRO A 243 -21.88 5.60 1.56
C PRO A 243 -20.85 4.96 2.51
N VAL A 244 -20.28 3.83 2.08
CA VAL A 244 -19.17 3.15 2.75
C VAL A 244 -17.99 3.07 1.79
N ILE A 245 -16.83 3.58 2.21
CA ILE A 245 -15.60 3.43 1.43
C ILE A 245 -15.16 1.96 1.50
N PRO A 246 -15.02 1.24 0.37
CA PRO A 246 -14.64 -0.17 0.38
C PRO A 246 -13.26 -0.39 1.00
N VAL A 247 -13.21 -1.24 2.02
CA VAL A 247 -11.99 -1.70 2.68
C VAL A 247 -11.90 -3.22 2.57
N ARG A 248 -10.79 -3.74 2.02
CA ARG A 248 -10.52 -5.19 2.03
C ARG A 248 -9.79 -5.62 3.29
N ALA A 249 -10.38 -6.60 3.98
CA ALA A 249 -9.84 -7.21 5.19
C ALA A 249 -10.17 -8.71 5.23
N ILE A 250 -9.40 -9.48 6.00
CA ILE A 250 -9.81 -10.84 6.39
C ILE A 250 -11.10 -10.73 7.19
N THR A 251 -12.13 -11.46 6.77
CA THR A 251 -13.42 -11.46 7.46
C THR A 251 -13.32 -12.08 8.84
N ASN A 252 -13.93 -11.41 9.82
CA ASN A 252 -13.96 -11.81 11.23
C ASN A 252 -15.33 -11.46 11.85
N LYS A 253 -15.42 -11.44 13.19
CA LYS A 253 -16.65 -11.05 13.87
C LYS A 253 -17.04 -9.60 13.59
N ALA A 254 -16.11 -8.64 13.66
CA ALA A 254 -16.38 -7.24 13.33
C ALA A 254 -16.99 -7.06 11.92
N SER A 255 -16.59 -7.89 10.96
CA SER A 255 -17.16 -7.86 9.61
C SER A 255 -18.66 -8.15 9.59
N ARG A 256 -19.13 -9.08 10.44
CA ARG A 256 -20.55 -9.38 10.61
C ARG A 256 -21.25 -8.31 11.43
N ASP A 257 -20.65 -7.90 12.55
CA ASP A 257 -21.19 -6.86 13.43
C ASP A 257 -21.37 -5.53 12.66
N PHE A 258 -20.54 -5.26 11.65
CA PHE A 258 -20.69 -4.09 10.77
C PHE A 258 -21.92 -4.16 9.86
N LEU A 259 -22.27 -5.35 9.36
CA LEU A 259 -23.51 -5.53 8.58
C LEU A 259 -24.73 -5.33 9.48
N ASP A 260 -24.71 -5.92 10.68
CA ASP A 260 -25.77 -5.75 11.67
C ASP A 260 -25.93 -4.28 12.07
N LYS A 261 -24.81 -3.57 12.24
CA LYS A 261 -24.80 -2.12 12.52
C LYS A 261 -25.46 -1.33 11.39
N GLN A 262 -25.13 -1.63 10.13
CA GLN A 262 -25.77 -0.95 8.99
C GLN A 262 -27.28 -1.21 8.94
N PHE A 263 -27.73 -2.46 9.14
CA PHE A 263 -29.15 -2.78 9.20
C PHE A 263 -29.89 -2.02 10.31
N ASP A 264 -29.31 -1.95 11.51
CA ASP A 264 -29.90 -1.19 12.62
C ASP A 264 -29.98 0.31 12.32
N VAL A 265 -28.90 0.89 11.78
CA VAL A 265 -28.86 2.31 11.39
C VAL A 265 -29.91 2.63 10.33
N ILE A 266 -30.04 1.79 9.30
CA ILE A 266 -31.05 1.95 8.24
C ILE A 266 -32.45 1.88 8.84
N ARG A 267 -32.74 0.89 9.69
CA ARG A 267 -34.04 0.73 10.36
C ARG A 267 -34.41 1.96 11.21
N ARG A 268 -33.45 2.48 11.98
CA ARG A 268 -33.64 3.66 12.85
C ARG A 268 -33.78 4.95 12.04
N HIS A 269 -33.12 5.03 10.89
CA HIS A 269 -33.34 6.13 9.96
C HIS A 269 -34.74 6.08 9.34
N ASP A 270 -35.16 4.92 8.85
CA ASP A 270 -36.46 4.73 8.20
C ASP A 270 -37.64 4.91 9.17
N SER A 271 -37.44 4.66 10.48
CA SER A 271 -38.43 4.96 11.53
C SER A 271 -38.49 6.44 11.93
N GLY A 272 -37.59 7.28 11.41
CA GLY A 272 -37.48 8.70 11.76
C GLY A 272 -36.75 8.97 13.08
N GLU A 273 -36.18 7.96 13.73
CA GLU A 273 -35.39 8.11 14.97
C GLU A 273 -34.05 8.80 14.71
N LEU A 274 -33.45 8.53 13.55
CA LEU A 274 -32.10 8.98 13.21
C LEU A 274 -32.11 9.83 11.92
N GLY A 275 -31.58 11.06 12.00
CA GLY A 275 -31.36 11.88 10.80
C GLY A 275 -30.22 11.35 9.94
N VAL A 276 -30.23 11.67 8.63
CA VAL A 276 -29.24 11.18 7.65
C VAL A 276 -27.79 11.40 8.09
N LYS A 277 -27.46 12.58 8.62
CA LYS A 277 -26.10 12.90 9.08
C LYS A 277 -25.66 12.06 10.28
N ALA A 278 -26.56 11.82 11.22
CA ALA A 278 -26.26 11.00 12.39
C ALA A 278 -26.11 9.52 12.00
N ALA A 279 -26.95 9.04 11.08
CA ALA A 279 -26.84 7.71 10.50
C ALA A 279 -25.49 7.47 9.80
N GLN A 280 -25.08 8.40 8.94
CA GLN A 280 -23.77 8.33 8.28
C GLN A 280 -22.63 8.28 9.31
N LEU A 281 -22.67 9.16 10.33
CA LEU A 281 -21.64 9.24 11.36
C LEU A 281 -21.54 7.94 12.19
N GLU A 282 -22.68 7.31 12.53
CA GLU A 282 -22.68 6.04 13.25
C GLU A 282 -22.03 4.90 12.44
N ILE A 283 -22.22 4.88 11.11
CA ILE A 283 -21.59 3.91 10.20
C ILE A 283 -20.09 4.16 10.08
N GLU A 284 -19.68 5.42 9.91
CA GLU A 284 -18.26 5.82 9.84
C GLU A 284 -17.50 5.50 11.13
N HIS A 285 -18.10 5.79 12.29
CA HIS A 285 -17.46 5.59 13.59
C HIS A 285 -17.25 4.13 13.96
N PHE A 286 -17.98 3.18 13.37
CA PHE A 286 -17.83 1.75 13.68
C PHE A 286 -16.38 1.27 13.51
N TRP A 287 -15.73 1.69 12.44
CA TRP A 287 -14.35 1.30 12.12
C TRP A 287 -13.28 2.19 12.75
N SER A 288 -13.67 3.21 13.51
CA SER A 288 -12.72 4.11 14.17
C SER A 288 -11.80 3.33 15.13
N GLY A 289 -10.49 3.51 14.94
CA GLY A 289 -9.45 2.80 15.69
C GLY A 289 -9.37 1.28 15.46
N ALA A 290 -10.20 0.70 14.58
CA ALA A 290 -10.29 -0.76 14.44
C ALA A 290 -9.02 -1.41 13.90
N LEU A 291 -8.31 -0.73 12.98
CA LEU A 291 -7.03 -1.22 12.48
C LEU A 291 -5.98 -1.24 13.59
N ARG A 292 -5.94 -0.22 14.45
CA ARG A 292 -5.02 -0.16 15.59
C ARG A 292 -5.30 -1.31 16.57
N ARG A 293 -6.58 -1.57 16.89
CA ARG A 293 -6.97 -2.71 17.75
C ARG A 293 -6.44 -4.05 17.23
N ALA A 294 -6.54 -4.28 15.93
CA ALA A 294 -6.00 -5.49 15.31
C ALA A 294 -4.46 -5.53 15.30
N VAL A 295 -3.82 -4.49 14.75
CA VAL A 295 -2.38 -4.49 14.46
C VAL A 295 -1.54 -4.33 15.72
N VAL A 296 -1.94 -3.46 16.64
CA VAL A 296 -1.16 -3.11 17.85
C VAL A 296 -1.63 -3.94 19.04
N ASP A 297 -2.94 -3.98 19.29
CA ASP A 297 -3.49 -4.61 20.49
C ASP A 297 -3.80 -6.11 20.31
N GLY A 298 -3.71 -6.63 19.08
CA GLY A 298 -3.89 -8.05 18.79
C GLY A 298 -5.34 -8.55 18.81
N ASP A 299 -6.31 -7.63 18.79
CA ASP A 299 -7.73 -7.94 18.74
C ASP A 299 -8.15 -8.33 17.32
N ILE A 300 -8.06 -9.63 17.05
CA ILE A 300 -8.43 -10.21 15.76
C ILE A 300 -9.93 -10.44 15.59
N GLU A 301 -10.72 -10.26 16.65
CA GLU A 301 -12.17 -10.51 16.64
C GLU A 301 -12.94 -9.23 16.32
N HIS A 302 -12.60 -8.11 16.97
CA HIS A 302 -13.28 -6.82 16.82
C HIS A 302 -12.43 -5.73 16.13
N GLY A 303 -11.20 -6.06 15.74
CA GLY A 303 -10.34 -5.22 14.92
C GLY A 303 -10.59 -5.36 13.41
N SER A 304 -10.05 -4.43 12.62
CA SER A 304 -10.06 -4.49 11.16
C SER A 304 -8.82 -5.22 10.65
N LEU A 305 -9.01 -6.39 10.04
CA LEU A 305 -7.90 -7.22 9.58
C LEU A 305 -7.47 -6.92 8.15
N MET A 306 -7.12 -5.66 7.86
CA MET A 306 -6.77 -5.21 6.51
C MET A 306 -5.64 -6.08 5.92
N ALA A 307 -5.96 -6.77 4.83
CA ALA A 307 -5.05 -7.65 4.10
C ALA A 307 -5.59 -7.86 2.68
N GLY A 308 -4.69 -7.92 1.70
CA GLY A 308 -5.04 -8.23 0.31
C GLY A 308 -5.26 -9.72 0.09
N GLN A 309 -5.83 -10.09 -1.06
CA GLN A 309 -6.06 -11.49 -1.42
C GLN A 309 -4.76 -12.29 -1.63
N SER A 310 -3.63 -11.60 -1.77
CA SER A 310 -2.30 -12.23 -1.71
C SER A 310 -1.98 -12.87 -0.36
N VAL A 311 -2.83 -12.71 0.66
CA VAL A 311 -2.70 -13.38 1.96
C VAL A 311 -2.61 -14.90 1.84
N GLY A 312 -3.26 -15.51 0.85
CA GLY A 312 -3.13 -16.95 0.60
C GLY A 312 -1.72 -17.41 0.17
N MET A 313 -0.79 -16.48 -0.05
CA MET A 313 0.63 -16.73 -0.33
C MET A 313 1.51 -16.47 0.91
N VAL A 314 0.92 -16.09 2.04
CA VAL A 314 1.60 -15.87 3.32
C VAL A 314 1.47 -17.11 4.18
N THR A 315 2.49 -17.98 4.16
CA THR A 315 2.44 -19.29 4.83
C THR A 315 3.25 -19.37 6.12
N ALA A 316 4.12 -18.39 6.38
CA ALA A 316 4.97 -18.33 7.56
C ALA A 316 5.44 -16.88 7.81
N GLU A 317 5.95 -16.63 9.01
CA GLU A 317 6.82 -15.47 9.25
C GLU A 317 8.19 -15.71 8.64
N GLN A 318 8.76 -14.69 7.99
CA GLN A 318 10.03 -14.78 7.28
C GLN A 318 10.80 -13.46 7.37
N PRO A 319 12.14 -13.47 7.43
CA PRO A 319 12.93 -12.24 7.32
C PRO A 319 12.61 -11.46 6.05
N THR A 320 12.62 -10.13 6.12
CA THR A 320 12.33 -9.26 4.96
C THR A 320 13.26 -9.55 3.78
N ALA A 321 14.54 -9.79 4.06
CA ALA A 321 15.53 -10.17 3.05
C ALA A 321 15.14 -11.47 2.33
N GLU A 322 14.74 -12.51 3.07
CA GLU A 322 14.31 -13.78 2.46
C GLU A 322 13.05 -13.64 1.62
N ILE A 323 12.10 -12.78 2.04
CA ILE A 323 10.90 -12.48 1.25
C ILE A 323 11.30 -11.89 -0.11
N ILE A 324 12.18 -10.89 -0.10
CA ILE A 324 12.66 -10.23 -1.33
C ILE A 324 13.47 -11.20 -2.19
N ASP A 325 14.43 -11.91 -1.62
CA ASP A 325 15.26 -12.89 -2.33
C ASP A 325 14.40 -13.96 -3.01
N THR A 326 13.38 -14.46 -2.32
CA THR A 326 12.44 -15.44 -2.88
C THR A 326 11.72 -14.87 -4.10
N LEU A 327 11.18 -13.65 -4.00
CA LEU A 327 10.45 -13.00 -5.09
C LEU A 327 11.35 -12.73 -6.30
N VAL A 328 12.59 -12.27 -6.07
CA VAL A 328 13.58 -12.04 -7.12
C VAL A 328 13.95 -13.36 -7.79
N HIS A 329 14.24 -14.41 -7.01
CA HIS A 329 14.59 -15.72 -7.55
C HIS A 329 13.47 -16.35 -8.40
N GLU A 330 12.22 -16.24 -7.94
CA GLU A 330 11.04 -16.68 -8.69
C GLU A 330 10.87 -15.89 -10.00
N ALA A 331 11.09 -14.57 -9.98
CA ALA A 331 11.00 -13.71 -11.16
C ALA A 331 12.10 -14.04 -12.20
N VAL A 332 13.36 -14.18 -11.75
CA VAL A 332 14.50 -14.60 -12.59
C VAL A 332 14.22 -15.94 -13.24
N SER A 333 13.75 -16.92 -12.46
CA SER A 333 13.42 -18.25 -12.96
C SER A 333 12.30 -18.21 -14.01
N SER A 334 11.26 -17.40 -13.78
CA SER A 334 10.17 -17.19 -14.73
C SER A 334 10.66 -16.61 -16.07
N LEU A 335 11.52 -15.60 -16.01
CA LEU A 335 12.07 -14.92 -17.19
C LEU A 335 13.08 -15.78 -17.96
N ALA A 336 13.77 -16.70 -17.29
CA ALA A 336 14.68 -17.65 -17.92
C ALA A 336 13.93 -18.74 -18.71
N GLN A 337 12.77 -19.20 -18.23
CA GLN A 337 11.98 -20.27 -18.86
C GLN A 337 11.26 -19.84 -20.14
N HIS A 338 10.95 -18.54 -20.28
CA HIS A 338 10.23 -17.99 -21.43
C HIS A 338 11.17 -17.28 -22.41
N SER A 339 12.37 -17.85 -22.59
CA SER A 339 13.43 -17.37 -23.48
C SER A 339 13.37 -17.97 -24.87
#